data_AF-A0A7T3W095-F1
#
_entry.id   AF-A0A7T3W095-F1
#
_cell.length_a   1.000
_cell.length_b   1.000
_cell.length_c   1.000
_cell.angle_alpha   90.00
_cell.angle_beta   90.00
_cell.angle_gamma   90.00
#
_symmetry.space_group_name_H-M   'P 1'
#
loop_
_entity.id
_entity.type
_entity.pdbx_description
1 polymer ?
#
loop_
_entity_poly.entity_id
_entity_poly.type
_entity_poly.pdbx_seq_one_letter_code
_entity_poly.pdbx_strand_id
1 'polypeptide(L)' 'MKKFDAQDRLDFLRIVKMLLITSLIVQIVVLSVYYFGEKQVVLAFPMLLGILCTAVALFYSYSLRD' A
#
# COMPACT_ATOMS: atom_id res chain seq x y z
N MET A 1 -9.83 15.74 25.92
CA MET A 1 -9.31 14.78 24.93
C MET A 1 -10.20 13.55 24.94
N LYS A 2 -10.90 13.26 23.83
CA LYS A 2 -11.67 12.03 23.68
C LYS A 2 -10.66 10.87 23.75
N LYS A 3 -10.78 9.96 24.71
CA LYS A 3 -9.91 8.76 24.76
C LYS A 3 -10.08 8.05 23.42
N PHE A 4 -8.97 7.85 22.71
CA PHE A 4 -8.97 7.05 21.49
C PHE A 4 -9.34 5.63 21.91
N ASP A 5 -10.58 5.24 21.67
CA ASP A 5 -11.10 3.97 22.16
C ASP A 5 -10.41 2.82 21.43
N ALA A 6 -10.31 1.65 22.06
CA ALA A 6 -9.69 0.48 21.43
C ALA A 6 -10.40 0.11 20.10
N GLN A 7 -11.69 0.41 20.01
CA GLN A 7 -12.50 0.27 18.81
C GLN A 7 -12.09 1.23 17.68
N ASP A 8 -11.88 2.53 18.00
CA ASP A 8 -11.44 3.53 17.02
C ASP A 8 -10.08 3.15 16.41
N ARG A 9 -9.20 2.54 17.21
CA ARG A 9 -7.89 2.04 16.75
C ARG A 9 -8.01 0.87 15.78
N LEU A 10 -8.95 -0.06 16.01
CA LEU A 10 -9.19 -1.19 15.11
C LEU A 10 -9.79 -0.75 13.78
N ASP A 11 -10.77 0.17 13.82
CA ASP A 11 -11.40 0.70 12.62
C ASP A 11 -10.41 1.55 11.81
N PHE A 12 -9.55 2.33 12.47
CA PHE A 12 -8.44 3.02 11.83
C PHE A 12 -7.47 2.06 11.13
N LEU A 13 -7.02 0.99 11.80
CA LEU A 13 -6.13 -0.01 11.20
C LEU A 13 -6.78 -0.72 10.00
N ARG A 14 -8.08 -0.97 10.05
CA ARG A 14 -8.83 -1.55 8.93
C ARG A 14 -8.85 -0.61 7.72
N ILE A 15 -9.10 0.69 7.94
CA ILE A 15 -9.06 1.69 6.88
C ILE A 15 -7.66 1.78 6.26
N VAL A 16 -6.60 1.85 7.09
CA VAL A 16 -5.21 1.87 6.61
C VAL A 16 -4.90 0.65 5.74
N LYS A 17 -5.32 -0.55 6.16
CA LYS A 17 -5.17 -1.78 5.36
C LYS A 17 -5.85 -1.68 4.00
N MET A 18 -7.10 -1.22 3.97
CA MET A 18 -7.82 -1.04 2.70
C MET A 18 -7.11 -0.05 1.78
N LEU A 19 -6.64 1.07 2.31
CA LEU A 19 -5.90 2.07 1.54
C LEU A 19 -4.58 1.51 0.99
N LEU A 20 -3.84 0.74 1.78
CA LEU A 20 -2.59 0.10 1.34
C LEU A 20 -2.84 -0.93 0.25
N ILE A 21 -3.91 -1.75 0.36
CA ILE A 21 -4.29 -2.71 -0.68
C ILE A 21 -4.67 -1.98 -1.97
N THR A 22 -5.53 -0.95 -1.89
CA THR A 22 -5.92 -0.14 -3.04
C THR A 22 -4.70 0.52 -3.69
N SER A 23 -3.79 1.07 -2.88
CA SER A 23 -2.55 1.67 -3.36
C SER A 23 -1.68 0.66 -4.11
N LEU A 24 -1.53 -0.57 -3.57
CA LEU A 24 -0.75 -1.63 -4.20
C LEU A 24 -1.30 -1.99 -5.58
N ILE A 25 -2.62 -2.12 -5.69
CA ILE A 25 -3.31 -2.45 -6.95
C ILE A 25 -3.05 -1.34 -7.98
N VAL A 26 -3.24 -0.07 -7.60
CA VAL A 26 -3.01 1.06 -8.51
C VAL A 26 -1.55 1.10 -8.98
N GLN A 27 -0.59 0.90 -8.08
CA GLN A 27 0.84 0.90 -8.43
C GLN A 27 1.18 -0.21 -9.44
N ILE A 28 0.63 -1.43 -9.27
CA ILE A 28 0.84 -2.54 -10.22
C ILE A 28 0.23 -2.21 -11.59
N VAL A 29 -0.96 -1.63 -11.63
CA VAL A 29 -1.62 -1.23 -12.89
C VAL A 29 -0.82 -0.14 -13.59
N VAL A 30 -0.40 0.91 -12.87
CA VAL A 30 0.41 2.00 -13.41
C VAL A 30 1.73 1.47 -13.94
N LEU A 31 2.44 0.62 -13.18
CA LEU A 31 3.68 0.00 -13.63
C LEU A 31 3.47 -0.81 -14.91
N SER A 32 2.39 -1.58 -15.00
CA SER A 32 2.06 -2.36 -16.19
C SER A 32 1.83 -1.47 -17.41
N VAL A 33 1.10 -0.36 -17.26
CA VAL A 33 0.88 0.61 -18.35
C VAL A 33 2.19 1.26 -18.80
N TYR A 34 3.01 1.74 -17.86
CA TYR A 34 4.29 2.38 -18.19
C TYR A 34 5.29 1.41 -18.82
N TYR A 35 5.36 0.17 -18.34
CA TYR A 35 6.30 -0.83 -18.83
C TYR A 35 5.87 -1.40 -20.19
N PHE A 36 4.60 -1.80 -20.35
CA PHE A 36 4.14 -2.45 -21.58
C PHE A 36 3.61 -1.46 -22.63
N GLY A 37 2.92 -0.40 -22.19
CA GLY A 37 2.34 0.61 -23.08
C GLY A 37 3.39 1.63 -23.54
N GLU A 38 4.07 2.27 -22.59
CA GLU A 38 5.03 3.34 -22.89
C GLU A 38 6.47 2.85 -23.07
N LYS A 39 6.77 1.58 -22.76
CA LYS A 39 8.13 0.98 -22.79
C LYS A 39 9.15 1.78 -21.98
N GLN A 40 8.70 2.54 -20.97
CA GLN A 40 9.55 3.37 -20.11
C GLN A 40 10.11 2.53 -18.96
N VAL A 41 11.19 1.80 -19.25
CA VAL A 41 11.81 0.88 -18.29
C VAL A 41 12.56 1.61 -17.16
N VAL A 42 13.03 2.84 -17.41
CA VAL A 42 13.77 3.64 -16.40
C VAL A 42 12.93 3.92 -15.15
N LEU A 43 11.62 4.10 -15.31
CA LEU A 43 10.69 4.34 -14.20
C LEU A 43 10.25 3.05 -13.50
N ALA A 44 10.52 1.87 -14.08
CA ALA A 44 10.09 0.60 -13.49
C ALA A 44 10.77 0.35 -12.13
N PHE A 45 12.06 0.67 -11.99
CA PHE A 45 12.80 0.50 -10.75
C PHE A 45 12.22 1.31 -9.57
N PRO A 46 12.05 2.65 -9.65
CA PRO A 46 11.45 3.41 -8.56
C PRO A 46 10.00 3.00 -8.27
N MET A 47 9.22 2.59 -9.28
CA MET A 47 7.86 2.06 -9.07
C MET A 47 7.86 0.71 -8.33
N LEU A 48 8.77 -0.21 -8.68
CA LEU A 48 8.94 -1.49 -7.98
C LEU A 48 9.37 -1.29 -6.52
N LEU A 49 10.24 -0.32 -6.24
CA LEU A 49 10.56 0.07 -4.86
C LEU A 49 9.33 0.58 -4.11
N GLY A 50 8.50 1.41 -4.73
CA GLY A 50 7.23 1.86 -4.14
C GLY A 50 6.29 0.71 -3.80
N ILE A 51 6.15 -0.26 -4.72
CA ILE A 51 5.35 -1.47 -4.51
C ILE A 51 5.91 -2.29 -3.35
N LEU A 52 7.23 -2.48 -3.29
CA LEU A 52 7.89 -3.19 -2.20
C LEU A 52 7.66 -2.52 -0.85
N CYS A 53 7.85 -1.20 -0.75
CA CYS A 53 7.60 -0.45 0.48
C CYS A 53 6.14 -0.58 0.93
N THR A 54 5.20 -0.47 -0.02
CA THR A 54 3.76 -0.60 0.26
C THR A 54 3.40 -2.03 0.71
N ALA A 55 4.01 -3.05 0.10
CA ALA A 55 3.83 -4.45 0.50
C ALA A 55 4.35 -4.72 1.91
N VAL A 56 5.54 -4.19 2.26
CA VAL A 56 6.11 -4.29 3.62
C VAL A 56 5.22 -3.57 4.64
N ALA A 57 4.74 -2.37 4.33
CA ALA A 57 3.82 -1.64 5.20
C ALA A 57 2.50 -2.40 5.42
N LEU A 58 1.97 -3.01 4.36
CA LEU A 58 0.77 -3.84 4.44
C LEU A 58 1.02 -5.07 5.32
N PHE A 59 2.12 -5.80 5.10
CA PHE A 59 2.50 -6.95 5.92
C PHE A 59 2.64 -6.58 7.41
N TYR A 60 3.35 -5.49 7.71
CA TYR A 60 3.49 -5.00 9.08
C TYR A 60 2.15 -4.57 9.69
N SER A 61 1.25 -3.98 8.90
CA SER A 61 -0.10 -3.65 9.38
C SER A 61 -0.91 -4.89 9.76
N TYR A 62 -0.66 -6.03 9.11
CA TYR A 62 -1.27 -7.31 9.49
C TYR A 62 -0.70 -7.84 10.80
N SER A 63 0.62 -7.77 10.99
CA SER A 63 1.26 -8.20 12.25
C SER A 63 0.90 -7.33 13.47
N LEU A 64 0.48 -6.07 13.27
CA LEU A 64 0.00 -5.19 14.36
C LEU A 64 -1.38 -5.58 14.93
N ARG A 65 -2.04 -6.59 14.34
CA ARG A 65 -3.34 -7.10 14.80
C ARG A 65 -3.18 -8.22 15.84
N ASP A 66 -2.03 -8.87 15.88
CA ASP A 66 -1.66 -9.93 16.84
C ASP A 66 -0.91 -9.33 18.04
#